data_AF-A0ABD5P2X0-F1
#
_entry.id   AF-A0ABD5P2X0-F1
#
_cell.length_a   1.000
_cell.length_b   1.000
_cell.length_c   1.000
_cell.angle_alpha   90.00
_cell.angle_beta   90.00
_cell.angle_gamma   90.00
#
_symmetry.space_group_name_H-M   'P 1'
#
loop_
_entity.id
_entity.type
_entity.pdbx_description
1 polymer ?
#
loop_
_entity_poly.entity_id
_entity_poly.type
_entity_poly.pdbx_seq_one_letter_code
_entity_poly.pdbx_strand_id
1 'polypeptide(L)' 'MISRRLTPRYRSRTDLTEQVETLQLRLEQLERTLSAIATDAANVSVAGPCTKCQRSLLLMRDGVLECPACGYRRPL' A
#
# COMPACT_ATOMS: atom_id res chain seq x y z
N MET A 1 26.78 -24.11 -36.01
CA MET A 1 25.87 -24.65 -34.97
C MET A 1 26.19 -23.98 -33.64
N ILE A 2 25.20 -23.27 -33.06
CA ILE A 2 24.83 -23.24 -31.62
C ILE A 2 25.98 -22.86 -30.66
N SER A 3 26.05 -21.68 -30.03
CA SER A 3 25.05 -21.12 -29.11
C SER A 3 25.36 -19.65 -28.80
N ARG A 4 24.44 -18.74 -29.13
CA ARG A 4 24.35 -17.44 -28.45
C ARG A 4 23.84 -17.70 -27.03
N ARG A 5 24.72 -17.60 -26.03
CA ARG A 5 24.30 -17.50 -24.63
C ARG A 5 23.56 -16.17 -24.48
N LEU A 6 22.23 -16.20 -24.46
CA LEU A 6 21.40 -15.05 -24.14
C LEU A 6 21.52 -14.78 -22.64
N THR A 7 22.34 -13.80 -22.27
CA THR A 7 22.42 -13.31 -20.88
C THR A 7 21.10 -12.61 -20.53
N PRO A 8 20.39 -13.00 -19.44
CA PRO A 8 19.14 -12.35 -19.06
C PRO A 8 19.46 -11.14 -18.19
N ARG A 9 19.64 -9.94 -18.78
CA ARG A 9 19.91 -8.74 -17.95
C ARG A 9 19.58 -7.38 -18.58
N TYR A 10 18.47 -7.27 -19.31
CA TYR A 10 17.95 -5.96 -19.70
C TYR A 10 16.44 -5.92 -19.43
N ARG A 11 16.04 -5.73 -18.16
CA ARG A 11 14.81 -4.98 -17.92
C ARG A 11 15.10 -3.58 -18.47
N SER A 12 14.49 -3.22 -19.59
CA SER A 12 14.62 -1.87 -20.08
C SER A 12 14.03 -0.92 -19.04
N ARG A 13 14.51 0.33 -18.99
CA ARG A 13 13.95 1.37 -18.12
C ARG A 13 12.42 1.47 -18.28
N THR A 14 11.92 1.23 -19.49
CA THR A 14 10.48 1.19 -19.81
C THR A 14 9.73 0.05 -19.13
N ASP A 15 10.29 -1.17 -19.08
CA ASP A 15 9.68 -2.31 -18.38
C ASP A 15 9.60 -2.07 -16.86
N LEU A 16 10.62 -1.41 -16.30
CA LEU A 16 10.59 -1.03 -14.88
C LEU A 16 9.53 0.04 -14.60
N THR A 17 9.39 1.04 -15.47
CA THR A 17 8.35 2.08 -15.34
C THR A 17 6.95 1.47 -15.41
N GLU A 18 6.69 0.61 -16.39
CA GLU A 18 5.39 -0.05 -16.56
C GLU A 18 5.02 -0.93 -15.36
N GLN A 19 6.01 -1.64 -14.79
CA GLN A 19 5.81 -2.42 -13.58
C GLN A 19 5.49 -1.53 -12.37
N VAL A 20 6.16 -0.39 -12.22
CA VAL A 20 5.87 0.56 -11.14
C VAL A 20 4.46 1.12 -11.27
N GLU A 21 4.06 1.55 -12.47
CA GLU A 21 2.71 2.07 -12.75
C GLU A 21 1.64 1.00 -12.47
N THR A 22 1.88 -0.24 -12.89
CA THR A 22 0.98 -1.36 -12.63
C THR A 22 0.83 -1.63 -11.13
N LEU A 23 1.94 -1.59 -10.38
CA LEU A 23 1.91 -1.79 -8.93
C LEU A 23 1.22 -0.64 -8.22
N GLN A 24 1.45 0.60 -8.64
CA GLN A 24 0.77 1.79 -8.11
C GLN A 24 -0.75 1.69 -8.31
N LEU A 25 -1.19 1.36 -9.53
CA LEU A 25 -2.62 1.18 -9.82
C LEU A 25 -3.26 0.10 -8.94
N ARG A 26 -2.57 -1.03 -8.76
CA ARG A 26 -3.04 -2.11 -7.89
C ARG A 26 -3.12 -1.70 -6.43
N LEU A 27 -2.14 -0.94 -5.93
CA LEU A 27 -2.17 -0.40 -4.57
C LEU A 27 -3.35 0.55 -4.38
N GLU A 28 -3.59 1.47 -5.32
CA GLU A 28 -4.75 2.38 -5.25
C GLU A 28 -6.09 1.62 -5.23
N GLN A 29 -6.22 0.58 -6.05
CA GLN A 29 -7.41 -0.27 -6.06
C GLN A 29 -7.62 -0.96 -4.70
N LEU A 30 -6.56 -1.54 -4.14
CA LEU A 30 -6.61 -2.19 -2.82
C LEU A 30 -6.94 -1.18 -1.72
N GLU A 31 -6.35 0.01 -1.72
CA GLU A 31 -6.63 1.07 -0.75
C GLU A 31 -8.10 1.51 -0.80
N ARG A 32 -8.65 1.70 -2.01
CA ARG A 32 -10.06 2.04 -2.19
C ARG A 32 -10.98 0.94 -1.69
N THR A 33 -10.70 -0.31 -2.04
CA THR A 33 -11.50 -1.46 -1.59
C THR A 33 -11.44 -1.63 -0.07
N LEU A 34 -10.25 -1.54 0.53
CA LEU A 34 -10.09 -1.63 1.99
C LEU A 34 -10.79 -0.49 2.71
N SER A 35 -10.73 0.73 2.18
CA SER A 35 -11.44 1.88 2.76
C SER A 35 -12.96 1.69 2.72
N ALA A 36 -13.49 1.16 1.61
CA ALA A 36 -14.90 0.84 1.48
C ALA A 36 -15.33 -0.24 2.49
N ILE A 37 -14.56 -1.33 2.60
CA ILE A 37 -14.83 -2.42 3.56
C ILE A 37 -14.76 -1.92 5.00
N ALA A 38 -13.75 -1.12 5.36
CA ALA A 38 -13.59 -0.61 6.71
C ALA A 38 -14.75 0.30 7.13
N THR A 39 -15.23 1.13 6.19
CA THR A 39 -16.38 2.02 6.41
C THR A 39 -17.65 1.20 6.58
N ASP A 40 -17.93 0.26 5.66
CA ASP A 40 -19.18 -0.51 5.60
C ASP A 40 -19.29 -1.52 6.76
N ALA A 41 -18.21 -2.24 7.06
CA ALA A 41 -18.25 -3.35 8.03
C ALA A 41 -18.02 -2.91 9.49
N ALA A 42 -17.28 -1.83 9.72
CA ALA A 42 -16.79 -1.49 11.06
C ALA A 42 -16.97 -0.03 11.47
N ASN A 43 -17.52 0.83 10.59
CA ASN A 43 -17.56 2.28 10.78
C ASN A 43 -16.18 2.86 11.13
N VAL A 44 -15.14 2.33 10.46
CA VAL A 44 -13.75 2.74 10.61
C VAL A 44 -13.31 3.45 9.34
N SER A 45 -12.69 4.61 9.49
CA SER A 45 -12.04 5.31 8.38
C SER A 45 -10.54 5.01 8.37
N VAL A 46 -9.97 4.77 7.19
CA VAL A 46 -8.52 4.63 7.02
C VAL A 46 -7.93 6.02 6.79
N ALA A 47 -6.88 6.36 7.53
CA ALA A 47 -6.13 7.60 7.41
C ALA A 47 -4.72 7.32 6.84
N GLY A 48 -3.86 8.35 6.86
CA GLY A 48 -2.50 8.25 6.34
C GLY A 48 -1.59 7.26 7.10
N PRO A 49 -0.36 7.07 6.61
CA PRO A 49 0.62 6.18 7.23
C PRO A 49 0.96 6.61 8.66
N CYS A 50 1.20 5.64 9.53
CA CYS A 50 1.63 5.91 10.89
C CYS A 50 3.01 6.58 10.90
N THR A 51 3.09 7.82 11.40
CA THR A 51 4.36 8.57 11.50
C THR A 51 5.33 8.00 12.54
N LYS A 52 4.85 7.15 13.47
CA LYS A 52 5.68 6.50 14.50
C LYS A 52 6.43 5.27 13.99
N CYS A 53 5.78 4.38 13.25
CA CYS A 53 6.39 3.11 12.83
C CYS A 53 6.48 2.92 11.32
N GLN A 54 5.69 3.66 10.53
CA GLN A 54 5.59 3.54 9.06
C GLN A 54 5.25 2.13 8.53
N ARG A 55 4.77 1.24 9.40
CA ARG A 55 4.44 -0.16 9.06
C ARG A 55 2.98 -0.38 8.69
N SER A 56 2.10 0.56 9.04
CA SER A 56 0.67 0.45 8.76
C SER A 56 0.04 1.83 8.54
N LEU A 57 -1.14 1.83 7.93
CA LEU A 57 -2.05 2.98 7.90
C LEU A 57 -2.71 3.16 9.27
N LEU A 58 -3.05 4.40 9.61
CA LEU A 58 -3.82 4.71 10.80
C LEU A 58 -5.30 4.39 10.56
N LEU A 59 -5.96 3.88 11.58
CA LEU A 59 -7.40 3.66 11.62
C LEU A 59 -8.03 4.75 12.49
N MET A 60 -9.13 5.33 12.02
CA MET A 60 -9.92 6.31 12.75
C MET A 60 -11.25 5.69 13.14
N ARG A 61 -11.53 5.68 14.44
CA ARG A 61 -12.79 5.20 15.00
C ARG A 61 -13.16 6.04 16.21
N ASP A 62 -14.41 6.46 16.32
CA ASP A 62 -14.94 7.17 17.50
C ASP A 62 -14.08 8.39 17.91
N GLY A 63 -13.59 9.16 16.92
CA GLY A 63 -12.75 10.35 17.16
C GLY A 63 -11.31 10.04 17.59
N VAL A 64 -10.86 8.80 17.46
CA VAL A 64 -9.51 8.36 17.84
C VAL A 64 -8.78 7.81 16.63
N LEU A 65 -7.55 8.29 16.42
CA LEU A 65 -6.59 7.68 15.51
C LEU A 65 -5.79 6.59 16.24
N GLU A 66 -5.69 5.41 15.63
CA GLU A 66 -4.96 4.26 16.16
C GLU A 66 -4.07 3.61 15.09
N CYS A 67 -2.89 3.15 15.49
CA CYS A 67 -2.01 2.34 14.67
C CYS A 67 -2.08 0.87 15.11
N PRO A 68 -2.58 -0.05 14.27
CA PRO A 68 -2.67 -1.46 14.63
C PRO A 68 -1.30 -2.14 14.76
N ALA A 69 -0.24 -1.57 14.16
CA ALA A 69 1.09 -2.19 14.18
C ALA A 69 1.94 -1.83 15.42
N CYS A 70 1.77 -0.64 15.99
CA CYS A 70 2.60 -0.18 17.11
C CYS A 70 1.81 0.33 18.32
N GLY A 71 0.48 0.33 18.26
CA GLY A 71 -0.39 0.80 19.34
C GLY A 71 -0.37 2.32 19.54
N TYR A 72 0.22 3.09 18.61
CA TYR A 72 0.10 4.54 18.65
C TYR A 72 -1.37 4.93 18.65
N ARG A 73 -1.78 5.79 19.58
CA ARG A 73 -3.17 6.22 19.75
C ARG A 73 -3.21 7.71 20.06
N ARG A 74 -4.09 8.44 19.38
CA ARG A 74 -4.27 9.88 19.56
C ARG A 74 -5.74 10.26 19.38
N PRO A 75 -6.39 10.91 20.38
CA PRO A 75 -7.68 11.54 20.17
C PRO A 75 -7.53 12.73 19.21
N LEU A 76 -8.53 12.94 18.36
CA LEU A 76 -8.62 14.07 17.45
C LEU A 76 -8.94 15.38 18.19
#